data_AF-A0A0G1NGG3-F1
#
_entry.id   AF-A0A0G1NGG3-F1
#
_cell.length_a   1.000
_cell.length_b   1.000
_cell.length_c   1.000
_cell.angle_alpha   90.00
_cell.angle_beta   90.00
_cell.angle_gamma   90.00
#
_symmetry.space_group_name_H-M   'P 1'
#
loop_
_entity.id
_entity.type
_entity.pdbx_description
1 polymer ?
#
loop_
_entity_poly.entity_id
_entity_poly.type
_entity_poly.pdbx_seq_one_letter_code
_entity_poly.pdbx_strand_id
1 'polypeptide(L)'
;MIKDRIVSGSFVFSGLMLMISSIVALLSLPTNAGDIIIRFDNYHNEVVWAGSFALFFGVILTAAAVVLINFLLVRHIYPKERFLAYLLSVGTGAVSLLFAVGTFAITLIN
;
A
#
# COMPACT_ATOMS: atom_id res chain seq x y z
N MET A 1 -1.44 9.46 26.22
CA MET A 1 -1.07 10.48 25.22
C MET A 1 -0.01 10.02 24.21
N ILE A 2 1.19 9.57 24.62
CA ILE A 2 2.23 9.15 23.65
C ILE A 2 1.81 7.89 22.85
N LYS A 3 1.17 6.92 23.51
CA LYS A 3 0.64 5.69 22.89
C LYS A 3 -0.29 5.99 21.70
N ASP A 4 -1.32 6.80 21.90
CA ASP A 4 -2.27 7.14 20.84
C ASP A 4 -1.61 7.94 19.72
N ARG A 5 -0.59 8.74 20.02
CA ARG A 5 0.16 9.48 18.99
C ARG A 5 0.98 8.56 18.09
N ILE A 6 1.67 7.55 18.63
CA ILE A 6 2.48 6.62 17.81
C ILE A 6 1.58 5.74 16.93
N VAL A 7 0.52 5.18 17.54
CA VAL A 7 -0.43 4.32 16.83
C VAL A 7 -1.18 5.13 15.77
N SER A 8 -1.76 6.27 16.13
CA SER A 8 -2.44 7.14 15.16
C SER A 8 -1.48 7.66 14.09
N GLY A 9 -0.23 7.99 14.46
CA GLY A 9 0.80 8.42 13.52
C GLY A 9 1.15 7.35 12.50
N SER A 10 1.21 6.07 12.89
CA SER A 10 1.47 4.96 11.97
C SER A 10 0.32 4.75 10.97
N PHE A 11 -0.94 4.93 11.40
CA PHE A 11 -2.08 4.86 10.48
C PHE A 11 -2.11 6.05 9.51
N VAL A 12 -1.78 7.25 9.98
CA VAL A 12 -1.62 8.42 9.10
C VAL A 12 -0.49 8.18 8.10
N PHE A 13 0.66 7.67 8.56
CA PHE A 13 1.77 7.29 7.69
C PHE A 13 1.38 6.24 6.64
N SER A 14 0.62 5.21 7.04
CA SER A 14 0.10 4.18 6.14
C SER A 14 -0.77 4.80 5.04
N GLY A 15 -1.70 5.68 5.42
CA GLY A 15 -2.56 6.40 4.47
C GLY A 15 -1.76 7.28 3.51
N LEU A 16 -0.76 8.00 4.01
CA LEU A 16 0.14 8.81 3.17
C LEU A 16 0.93 7.96 2.18
N MET A 17 1.45 6.80 2.60
CA MET A 17 2.18 5.89 1.72
C MET A 17 1.30 5.34 0.60
N LEU A 18 0.07 4.96 0.91
CA LEU A 18 -0.89 4.53 -0.12
C LEU A 18 -1.26 5.68 -1.06
N MET A 19 -1.42 6.90 -0.55
CA MET A 19 -1.71 8.08 -1.36
C MET A 19 -0.55 8.40 -2.32
N ILE A 20 0.69 8.39 -1.83
CA ILE A 20 1.89 8.58 -2.66
C ILE A 20 1.96 7.51 -3.74
N SER A 21 1.76 6.23 -3.37
CA SER A 21 1.72 5.11 -4.31
C SER A 21 0.69 5.34 -5.41
N SER A 22 -0.51 5.79 -5.05
CA SER A 22 -1.59 6.07 -6.00
C SER A 22 -1.23 7.18 -6.97
N ILE A 23 -0.62 8.27 -6.48
CA ILE A 23 -0.22 9.42 -7.30
C ILE A 23 0.90 9.01 -8.26
N VAL A 24 1.94 8.34 -7.76
CA VAL A 24 3.07 7.87 -8.55
C VAL A 24 2.59 6.93 -9.66
N ALA A 25 1.72 5.99 -9.32
CA ALA A 25 1.12 5.09 -10.29
C ALA A 25 0.27 5.81 -11.34
N LEU A 26 -0.54 6.81 -10.94
CA LEU A 26 -1.39 7.56 -11.88
C LEU A 26 -0.57 8.39 -12.88
N LEU A 27 0.59 8.90 -12.46
CA LEU A 27 1.47 9.71 -13.30
C LEU A 27 2.38 8.88 -14.20
N SER A 28 2.68 7.64 -13.83
CA SER A 28 3.75 6.85 -14.46
C SER A 28 3.29 5.52 -15.07
N LEU A 29 2.06 5.04 -14.82
CA LEU A 29 1.57 3.80 -15.43
C LEU A 29 0.89 4.07 -16.78
N PRO A 30 1.22 3.29 -17.84
CA PRO A 30 0.51 3.35 -19.11
C PRO A 30 -0.97 2.96 -18.95
N THR A 31 -1.87 3.74 -19.54
CA THR A 31 -3.34 3.53 -19.45
C THR A 31 -3.86 2.33 -20.23
N ASN A 32 -3.03 1.70 -21.09
CA ASN A 32 -3.44 0.68 -22.06
C ASN A 32 -2.93 -0.75 -21.76
N ALA A 33 -2.43 -1.02 -20.57
CA ALA A 33 -1.82 -2.31 -20.24
C ALA A 33 -2.85 -3.37 -19.76
N GLY A 34 -2.79 -4.60 -20.29
CA GLY A 34 -3.73 -5.72 -20.05
C GLY A 34 -3.64 -6.38 -18.66
N ASP A 35 -4.27 -7.54 -18.45
CA ASP A 35 -4.40 -8.22 -17.14
C ASP A 35 -3.08 -8.41 -16.36
N ILE A 36 -3.13 -8.20 -15.02
CA ILE A 36 -1.98 -8.34 -14.11
C ILE A 36 -1.35 -9.73 -14.26
N ILE A 37 -0.22 -9.77 -14.96
CA ILE A 37 0.74 -10.85 -14.89
C ILE A 37 2.10 -10.19 -14.71
N ILE A 38 2.70 -10.33 -13.53
CA ILE A 38 4.11 -10.00 -13.34
C ILE A 38 4.90 -11.02 -14.16
N ARG A 39 5.26 -10.66 -15.40
CA ARG A 39 6.14 -11.47 -16.24
C ARG A 39 7.53 -10.85 -16.23
N PHE A 40 8.45 -11.50 -15.53
CA PHE A 40 9.87 -11.21 -15.65
C PHE A 40 10.36 -11.80 -16.98
N ASP A 41 10.50 -10.99 -18.02
CA ASP A 41 11.11 -11.45 -19.28
C ASP A 41 12.63 -11.33 -19.19
N ASN A 42 13.27 -12.42 -18.76
CA ASN A 42 14.73 -12.52 -18.69
C ASN A 42 15.42 -12.42 -20.06
N TYR A 43 14.69 -12.55 -21.18
CA TYR A 43 15.27 -12.58 -22.53
C TYR A 43 15.45 -11.17 -23.10
N HIS A 44 14.53 -10.26 -22.79
CA HIS A 44 14.60 -8.86 -23.20
C HIS A 44 15.13 -7.94 -22.10
N ASN A 45 15.30 -8.44 -20.87
CA ASN A 45 15.66 -7.64 -19.70
C ASN A 45 14.64 -6.53 -19.41
N GLU A 46 13.39 -6.80 -19.76
CA GLU A 46 12.25 -5.88 -19.70
C GLU A 46 11.23 -6.46 -18.72
N VAL A 47 10.75 -5.63 -17.79
CA VAL A 47 9.54 -5.99 -17.04
C VAL A 47 8.36 -5.56 -17.90
N VAL A 48 7.80 -6.49 -18.67
CA VAL A 48 6.63 -6.22 -19.52
C VAL A 48 5.40 -6.16 -18.61
N TRP A 49 5.07 -4.95 -18.16
CA TRP A 49 3.85 -4.68 -17.39
C TRP A 49 2.63 -4.66 -18.33
N ALA A 50 2.03 -5.83 -18.56
CA ALA A 50 0.61 -5.90 -18.84
C ALA A 50 -0.10 -5.89 -17.48
N GLY A 51 -0.45 -4.72 -16.95
CA GLY A 51 -1.26 -4.60 -15.74
C GLY A 51 -2.34 -3.54 -15.91
N SER A 52 -3.62 -3.93 -15.81
CA SER A 52 -4.74 -3.00 -15.97
C SER A 52 -4.77 -1.98 -14.84
N PHE A 53 -4.89 -0.70 -15.21
CA PHE A 53 -5.10 0.42 -14.30
C PHE A 53 -6.21 0.12 -13.29
N ALA A 54 -7.28 -0.55 -13.73
CA ALA A 54 -8.40 -0.94 -12.86
C ALA A 54 -7.97 -1.91 -11.73
N LEU A 55 -7.09 -2.87 -12.03
CA LEU A 55 -6.64 -3.83 -11.03
C LEU A 55 -5.67 -3.19 -10.03
N PHE A 56 -4.75 -2.33 -10.48
CA PHE A 56 -3.85 -1.60 -9.59
C PHE A 56 -4.63 -0.75 -8.58
N PHE A 57 -5.58 0.05 -9.08
CA PHE A 57 -6.45 0.84 -8.22
C PHE A 57 -7.34 -0.04 -7.33
N GLY A 58 -7.81 -1.19 -7.83
CA GLY A 58 -8.53 -2.18 -7.03
C GLY A 58 -7.70 -2.67 -5.84
N VAL A 59 -6.43 -3.01 -6.04
CA VAL A 59 -5.53 -3.44 -4.97
C VAL A 59 -5.26 -2.31 -3.99
N ILE A 60 -4.99 -1.09 -4.46
CA ILE A 60 -4.81 0.09 -3.60
C ILE A 60 -6.05 0.36 -2.75
N LEU A 61 -7.24 0.30 -3.34
CA LEU A 61 -8.50 0.59 -2.66
C LEU A 61 -8.80 -0.48 -1.60
N THR A 62 -8.49 -1.74 -1.91
CA THR A 62 -8.55 -2.85 -0.94
C THR A 62 -7.57 -2.63 0.21
N ALA A 63 -6.32 -2.25 -0.08
CA ALA A 63 -5.33 -1.92 0.94
C ALA A 63 -5.81 -0.75 1.82
N ALA A 64 -6.36 0.32 1.22
CA ALA A 64 -6.91 1.46 1.93
C ALA A 64 -8.08 1.06 2.86
N ALA A 65 -8.96 0.17 2.40
CA ALA A 65 -10.04 -0.38 3.23
C ALA A 65 -9.48 -1.17 4.43
N VAL A 66 -8.43 -1.97 4.24
CA VAL A 66 -7.74 -2.69 5.33
C VAL A 66 -7.11 -1.70 6.33
N VAL A 67 -6.46 -0.63 5.87
CA VAL A 67 -5.92 0.42 6.76
C VAL A 67 -7.04 1.03 7.62
N LEU A 68 -8.19 1.34 6.99
CA LEU A 68 -9.34 1.94 7.68
C LEU A 68 -9.94 0.98 8.72
N ILE A 69 -10.14 -0.30 8.37
CA ILE A 69 -10.64 -1.33 9.28
C ILE A 69 -9.70 -1.50 10.46
N ASN A 70 -8.39 -1.59 10.21
CA ASN A 70 -7.38 -1.72 11.27
C ASN A 70 -7.34 -0.49 12.18
N PHE A 71 -7.50 0.72 11.63
CA PHE A 71 -7.60 1.94 12.43
C PHE A 71 -8.81 1.92 13.37
N LEU A 72 -9.97 1.49 12.87
CA LEU A 72 -11.19 1.37 13.67
C LEU A 72 -11.06 0.32 14.78
N LEU A 73 -10.51 -0.86 14.45
CA LEU A 73 -10.23 -1.95 15.39
C LEU A 73 -9.33 -1.47 16.53
N VAL A 74 -8.23 -0.79 16.19
CA VAL A 74 -7.27 -0.32 17.19
C VAL A 74 -7.87 0.77 18.08
N ARG A 75 -8.74 1.63 17.54
CA ARG A 75 -9.36 2.72 18.31
C ARG A 75 -10.50 2.27 19.22
N HIS A 76 -11.33 1.32 18.79
CA HIS A 76 -12.57 0.97 19.50
C HIS A 76 -12.52 -0.39 20.20
N ILE A 77 -11.82 -1.37 19.62
CA ILE A 77 -11.87 -2.77 20.08
C ILE A 77 -10.62 -3.13 20.91
N TYR A 78 -9.45 -2.62 20.54
CA TYR A 78 -8.19 -2.91 21.24
C TYR A 78 -7.60 -1.75 22.09
N PRO A 79 -8.38 -0.80 22.67
CA PRO A 79 -7.76 0.25 23.48
C PRO A 79 -7.07 -0.31 24.73
N LYS A 80 -7.54 -1.46 25.25
CA LYS A 80 -6.97 -2.15 26.42
C LYS A 80 -5.79 -3.06 26.08
N GLU A 81 -5.84 -3.73 24.92
CA GLU A 81 -4.85 -4.69 24.43
C GLU A 81 -3.68 -3.99 23.71
N ARG A 82 -2.64 -3.61 24.46
CA ARG A 82 -1.52 -2.80 23.93
C ARG A 82 -0.74 -3.52 22.84
N PHE A 83 -0.47 -4.82 23.02
CA PHE A 83 0.32 -5.60 22.07
C PHE A 83 -0.36 -5.68 20.70
N LEU A 84 -1.65 -6.01 20.67
CA LEU A 84 -2.45 -6.10 19.43
C LEU A 84 -2.54 -4.76 18.70
N ALA A 85 -2.71 -3.65 19.44
CA ALA A 85 -2.75 -2.32 18.86
C ALA A 85 -1.44 -1.94 18.15
N TYR A 86 -0.29 -2.24 18.76
CA TYR A 86 1.02 -2.00 18.14
C TYR A 86 1.27 -2.92 16.95
N LEU A 87 0.93 -4.21 17.06
CA LEU A 87 1.13 -5.18 16.00
C LEU A 87 0.33 -4.81 14.74
N LEU A 88 -0.96 -4.47 14.90
CA LEU A 88 -1.82 -4.02 13.80
C LEU A 88 -1.32 -2.71 13.20
N SER A 89 -0.96 -1.74 14.04
CA SER A 89 -0.45 -0.43 13.61
C SER A 89 0.84 -0.55 12.79
N VAL A 90 1.85 -1.27 13.31
CA VAL A 90 3.15 -1.45 12.66
C VAL A 90 3.02 -2.34 11.43
N GLY A 91 2.25 -3.43 11.50
CA GLY A 91 2.01 -4.30 10.35
C GLY A 91 1.34 -3.58 9.19
N THR A 92 0.32 -2.76 9.48
CA THR A 92 -0.36 -1.94 8.47
C THR A 92 0.60 -0.93 7.83
N GLY A 93 1.46 -0.30 8.64
CA GLY A 93 2.50 0.61 8.16
C GLY A 93 3.53 -0.07 7.26
N ALA A 94 4.02 -1.24 7.65
CA ALA A 94 4.99 -2.01 6.90
C ALA A 94 4.44 -2.44 5.52
N VAL A 95 3.20 -2.94 5.48
CA VAL A 95 2.54 -3.31 4.21
C VAL A 95 2.37 -2.09 3.31
N SER A 96 1.94 -0.95 3.85
CA SER A 96 1.76 0.28 3.08
C SER A 96 3.10 0.79 2.51
N LEU A 97 4.18 0.66 3.27
CA LEU A 97 5.54 1.00 2.82
C LEU A 97 6.01 0.06 1.69
N LEU A 98 5.76 -1.25 1.78
CA LEU A 98 6.08 -2.19 0.71
C LEU A 98 5.32 -1.85 -0.58
N PHE A 99 4.06 -1.43 -0.48
CA PHE A 99 3.30 -0.92 -1.62
C PHE A 99 3.96 0.30 -2.26
N ALA A 100 4.40 1.26 -1.45
CA ALA A 100 5.10 2.45 -1.95
C ALA A 100 6.42 2.09 -2.63
N VAL A 101 7.25 1.26 -1.99
CA VAL A 101 8.52 0.78 -2.57
C VAL A 101 8.29 0.01 -3.86
N GLY A 102 7.33 -0.91 -3.87
CA GLY A 102 6.97 -1.68 -5.06
C GLY A 102 6.53 -0.76 -6.19
N THR A 103 5.61 0.17 -5.93
CA THR A 103 5.14 1.14 -6.93
C THR A 103 6.31 1.97 -7.48
N PHE A 104 7.19 2.47 -6.60
CA PHE A 104 8.34 3.28 -7.02
C PHE A 104 9.35 2.49 -7.86
N ALA A 105 9.64 1.24 -7.47
CA ALA A 105 10.51 0.35 -8.22
C ALA A 105 9.94 0.06 -9.61
N ILE A 106 8.62 -0.09 -9.73
CA ILE A 106 7.93 -0.28 -11.01
C ILE A 106 8.11 0.95 -11.90
N THR A 107 7.88 2.14 -11.35
CA THR A 107 8.00 3.40 -12.11
C THR A 107 9.43 3.74 -12.52
N LEU A 108 10.45 3.16 -11.88
CA LEU A 108 11.85 3.35 -12.27
C LEU A 108 12.25 2.52 -13.49
N ILE A 109 11.51 1.44 -13.78
CA ILE A 109 11.83 0.49 -14.84
C ILE A 109 11.02 0.80 -16.12
N ASN A 110 9.85 1.43 -15.98
CA ASN A 110 9.06 2.00 -17.09
C ASN A 110 9.66 3.33 -17.56
#